data_AF-A0A7K2QLC8-F1
#
_entry.id   AF-A0A7K2QLC8-F1
#
_cell.length_a   1.000
_cell.length_b   1.000
_cell.length_c   1.000
_cell.angle_alpha   90.00
_cell.angle_beta   90.00
_cell.angle_gamma   90.00
#
_symmetry.space_group_name_H-M   'P 1'
#
loop_
_entity.id
_entity.type
_entity.pdbx_description
1 polymer ?
#
loop_
_entity_poly.entity_id
_entity_poly.type
_entity_poly.pdbx_seq_one_letter_code
_entity_poly.pdbx_strand_id
1 'polypeptide(L)'
;MTQSQVGAALGCSRATVSTWETTGGMPQPARLQRLADFFNVAVSEIIEDRHTTPLRRLRIVAGLRQKDVAKLLGVGIPTYCDVETSRQGLPDRWIPVLSQAFSVSAEAIRALSRVQVSQRGRGGAH
;
A
#
# COMPACT_ATOMS: atom_id res chain seq x y z
N MET A 1 -12.37 -24.56 -0.14
CA MET A 1 -11.66 -23.99 -1.31
C MET A 1 -10.16 -24.24 -1.16
N THR A 2 -9.44 -24.55 -2.23
CA THR A 2 -7.99 -24.89 -2.18
C THR A 2 -7.12 -23.78 -2.79
N GLN A 3 -5.84 -23.71 -2.40
CA GLN A 3 -4.87 -22.78 -3.00
C GLN A 3 -4.75 -22.92 -4.53
N SER A 4 -4.95 -24.13 -5.07
CA SER A 4 -4.94 -24.36 -6.52
C SER A 4 -6.16 -23.75 -7.20
N GLN A 5 -7.34 -23.82 -6.57
CA GLN A 5 -8.55 -23.16 -7.07
C GLN A 5 -8.42 -21.64 -7.08
N VAL A 6 -7.84 -21.07 -6.02
CA VAL A 6 -7.53 -19.64 -5.93
C VAL A 6 -6.51 -19.23 -7.00
N GLY A 7 -5.43 -20.00 -7.16
CA GLY A 7 -4.43 -19.74 -8.21
C GLY A 7 -5.05 -19.73 -9.60
N ALA A 8 -5.86 -20.74 -9.92
CA ALA A 8 -6.57 -20.82 -11.20
C ALA A 8 -7.49 -19.62 -11.44
N ALA A 9 -8.27 -19.20 -10.43
CA ALA A 9 -9.15 -18.04 -10.53
C ALA A 9 -8.41 -16.72 -10.76
N LEU A 10 -7.19 -16.59 -10.22
CA LEU A 10 -6.39 -15.36 -10.28
C LEU A 10 -5.38 -15.33 -11.43
N GLY A 11 -5.23 -16.45 -12.16
CA GLY A 11 -4.21 -16.63 -13.18
C GLY A 11 -2.79 -16.69 -12.61
N CYS A 12 -2.60 -17.31 -11.45
CA CYS A 12 -1.28 -17.55 -10.84
C CYS A 12 -1.13 -19.01 -10.37
N SER A 13 0.09 -19.41 -10.01
CA SER A 13 0.34 -20.77 -9.55
C SER A 13 -0.11 -20.96 -8.09
N ARG A 14 -0.44 -22.21 -7.73
CA ARG A 14 -0.65 -22.62 -6.32
C ARG A 14 0.51 -22.18 -5.43
N ALA A 15 1.74 -22.29 -5.92
CA ALA A 15 2.94 -21.89 -5.18
C ALA A 15 2.93 -20.39 -4.88
N THR A 16 2.50 -19.55 -5.82
CA THR A 16 2.35 -18.10 -5.60
C THR A 16 1.37 -17.80 -4.46
N VAL A 17 0.23 -18.49 -4.42
CA VAL A 17 -0.77 -18.36 -3.34
C VAL A 17 -0.18 -18.84 -2.01
N SER A 18 0.47 -20.01 -2.02
CA SER A 18 1.16 -20.55 -0.84
C SER A 18 2.21 -19.59 -0.28
N THR A 19 2.96 -18.88 -1.13
CA THR A 19 3.93 -17.88 -0.70
C THR A 19 3.26 -16.72 0.02
N TRP A 20 2.12 -16.22 -0.50
CA TRP A 20 1.41 -15.12 0.15
C TRP A 20 0.93 -15.50 1.56
N GLU A 21 0.39 -16.71 1.70
CA GLU A 21 -0.12 -17.21 2.98
C GLU A 21 1.00 -17.52 3.99
N THR A 22 2.20 -17.90 3.55
CA THR A 22 3.27 -18.39 4.44
C THR A 22 4.35 -17.37 4.74
N THR A 23 4.68 -16.49 3.79
CA THR A 23 5.80 -15.54 3.93
C THR A 23 5.35 -14.13 4.30
N GLY A 24 4.03 -13.86 4.31
CA GLY A 24 3.48 -12.51 4.46
C GLY A 24 3.74 -11.60 3.25
N GLY A 25 4.27 -12.13 2.16
CA GLY A 25 4.49 -11.40 0.92
C GLY A 25 3.17 -11.03 0.26
N MET A 26 2.78 -9.75 0.35
CA MET A 26 1.49 -9.30 -0.17
C MET A 26 1.45 -9.29 -1.72
N PRO A 27 0.34 -9.72 -2.37
CA PRO A 27 0.22 -9.67 -3.82
C PRO A 27 0.33 -8.25 -4.37
N GLN A 28 0.60 -8.14 -5.68
CA GLN A 28 0.50 -6.86 -6.39
C GLN A 28 -0.93 -6.31 -6.32
N PRO A 29 -1.14 -4.97 -6.32
CA PRO A 29 -2.47 -4.36 -6.20
C PRO A 29 -3.52 -4.93 -7.17
N ALA A 30 -3.15 -5.14 -8.43
CA ALA A 30 -4.05 -5.74 -9.42
C ALA A 30 -4.49 -7.18 -9.08
N ARG A 31 -3.63 -7.98 -8.42
CA ARG A 31 -3.99 -9.33 -7.97
C ARG A 31 -4.78 -9.29 -6.67
N LEU A 32 -4.52 -8.33 -5.80
CA LEU A 32 -5.34 -8.06 -4.61
C LEU A 32 -6.76 -7.66 -5.00
N GLN A 33 -6.93 -6.83 -6.03
CA GLN A 33 -8.25 -6.50 -6.56
C GLN A 33 -8.99 -7.76 -7.02
N ARG A 34 -8.33 -8.62 -7.80
CA ARG A 34 -8.94 -9.90 -8.23
C ARG A 34 -9.27 -10.83 -7.06
N LEU A 35 -8.45 -10.85 -6.01
CA LEU A 35 -8.77 -11.57 -4.77
C LEU A 35 -10.04 -11.01 -4.12
N ALA A 36 -10.12 -9.69 -3.99
CA ALA A 36 -11.29 -8.99 -3.46
C ALA A 36 -12.56 -9.34 -4.24
N ASP A 37 -12.49 -9.24 -5.57
CA ASP A 37 -13.60 -9.57 -6.47
C ASP A 37 -14.01 -11.04 -6.34
N PHE A 38 -13.04 -11.96 -6.25
CA PHE A 38 -13.27 -13.39 -6.15
C PHE A 38 -13.91 -13.80 -4.81
N PHE A 39 -13.53 -13.14 -3.71
CA PHE A 39 -14.11 -13.36 -2.39
C PHE A 39 -15.35 -12.51 -2.12
N ASN A 40 -15.70 -11.60 -3.03
CA ASN A 40 -16.78 -10.62 -2.87
C ASN A 40 -16.63 -9.78 -1.58
N VAL A 41 -15.42 -9.30 -1.33
CA VAL A 41 -15.05 -8.43 -0.20
C VAL A 41 -14.32 -7.18 -0.71
N ALA A 42 -14.15 -6.16 0.11
CA ALA A 42 -13.33 -5.01 -0.26
C ALA A 42 -11.82 -5.32 -0.14
N VAL A 43 -10.98 -4.69 -0.98
CA VAL A 43 -9.51 -4.78 -0.86
C VAL A 43 -9.02 -4.38 0.53
N SER A 44 -9.70 -3.43 1.18
CA SER A 44 -9.39 -3.01 2.54
C SER A 44 -9.62 -4.07 3.62
N GLU A 45 -10.49 -5.04 3.38
CA GLU A 45 -10.78 -6.16 4.29
C GLU A 45 -9.74 -7.29 4.15
N ILE A 46 -9.09 -7.38 2.98
CA ILE A 46 -7.96 -8.31 2.77
C ILE A 46 -6.69 -7.79 3.44
N ILE A 47 -6.55 -6.46 3.51
CA ILE A 47 -5.36 -5.77 4.03
C ILE A 47 -5.62 -5.39 5.49
N GLU A 48 -5.73 -6.38 6.37
CA GLU A 48 -5.82 -6.15 7.82
C GLU A 48 -4.46 -5.97 8.50
N ASP A 49 -3.36 -5.99 7.74
CA ASP A 49 -2.04 -5.96 8.35
C ASP A 49 -1.74 -4.60 9.02
N ARG A 50 -1.76 -4.63 10.34
CA ARG A 50 -1.37 -3.56 11.27
C ARG A 50 0.10 -3.12 11.13
N HIS A 51 0.92 -3.85 10.38
CA HIS A 51 2.29 -3.48 10.02
C HIS A 51 2.38 -2.66 8.72
N THR A 52 1.27 -2.45 8.02
CA THR A 52 1.24 -1.62 6.80
C THR A 52 1.20 -0.14 7.15
N THR A 53 2.13 0.65 6.61
CA THR A 53 2.06 2.11 6.79
C THR A 53 0.79 2.67 6.15
N PRO A 54 0.19 3.73 6.71
CA PRO A 54 -1.07 4.27 6.20
C PRO A 54 -1.03 4.68 4.72
N LEU A 55 0.07 5.28 4.26
CA LEU A 55 0.26 5.64 2.86
C LEU A 55 0.31 4.41 1.94
N ARG A 56 0.99 3.34 2.36
CA ARG A 56 1.03 2.08 1.62
C ARG A 56 -0.37 1.45 1.52
N ARG A 57 -1.15 1.48 2.60
CA ARG A 57 -2.54 0.98 2.60
C ARG A 57 -3.39 1.76 1.59
N LEU A 58 -3.41 3.09 1.68
CA LEU A 58 -4.16 3.95 0.76
C LEU A 58 -3.78 3.70 -0.70
N ARG A 59 -2.48 3.59 -0.99
CA ARG A 59 -1.98 3.30 -2.33
C ARG A 59 -2.53 1.96 -2.85
N ILE A 60 -2.53 0.92 -2.03
CA ILE A 60 -2.98 -0.42 -2.46
C ILE A 60 -4.50 -0.45 -2.64
N VAL A 61 -5.26 0.20 -1.76
CA VAL A 61 -6.72 0.36 -1.90
C VAL A 61 -7.06 1.12 -3.19
N ALA A 62 -6.24 2.11 -3.57
CA ALA A 62 -6.36 2.80 -4.85
C ALA A 62 -5.90 1.96 -6.07
N GLY A 63 -5.46 0.71 -5.86
CA GLY A 63 -4.99 -0.17 -6.94
C GLY A 63 -3.61 0.20 -7.51
N LEU A 64 -2.87 1.11 -6.87
CA LEU A 64 -1.65 1.69 -7.42
C LEU A 64 -0.38 0.98 -6.94
N ARG A 65 0.63 0.87 -7.81
CA ARG A 65 1.99 0.45 -7.44
C ARG A 65 2.81 1.67 -7.04
N GLN A 66 3.90 1.46 -6.30
CA GLN A 66 4.82 2.56 -5.93
C GLN A 66 5.32 3.33 -7.15
N LYS A 67 5.62 2.62 -8.25
CA LYS A 67 6.04 3.24 -9.51
C LYS A 67 4.97 4.15 -10.14
N ASP A 68 3.70 3.83 -9.94
CA ASP A 68 2.60 4.61 -10.52
C ASP A 68 2.48 5.94 -9.76
N VAL A 69 2.57 5.89 -8.42
CA VAL A 69 2.57 7.10 -7.59
C VAL A 69 3.83 7.95 -7.80
N ALA A 70 5.01 7.32 -7.88
CA ALA A 70 6.26 8.04 -8.17
C ALA A 70 6.18 8.79 -9.52
N LYS A 71 5.57 8.16 -10.54
CA LYS A 71 5.30 8.80 -11.84
C LYS A 71 4.34 9.98 -11.71
N LEU A 72 3.24 9.85 -10.96
CA LEU A 72 2.29 10.95 -10.72
C LEU A 72 2.94 12.14 -10.00
N LEU A 73 3.91 11.86 -9.12
CA LEU A 73 4.65 12.88 -8.37
C LEU A 73 5.85 13.46 -9.12
N GLY A 74 6.22 12.88 -10.27
CA GLY A 74 7.42 13.29 -11.03
C GLY A 74 8.74 13.01 -10.31
N VAL A 75 8.81 11.93 -9.51
CA VAL A 75 10.01 11.57 -8.71
C VAL A 75 10.46 10.14 -8.95
N GLY A 76 11.66 9.81 -8.46
CA GLY A 76 12.16 8.43 -8.46
C GLY A 76 11.34 7.51 -7.56
N ILE A 77 11.22 6.23 -7.95
CA ILE A 77 10.58 5.19 -7.12
C ILE A 77 11.20 5.11 -5.71
N PRO A 78 12.54 5.17 -5.53
CA PRO A 78 13.15 5.15 -4.20
C PRO A 78 12.69 6.32 -3.32
N THR A 79 12.57 7.52 -3.90
CA THR A 79 12.11 8.73 -3.20
C THR A 79 10.72 8.55 -2.61
N TYR A 80 9.80 7.96 -3.39
CA TYR A 80 8.46 7.66 -2.88
C TYR A 80 8.47 6.53 -1.85
N CYS A 81 9.30 5.50 -2.06
CA CYS A 81 9.45 4.38 -1.12
C CYS A 81 9.94 4.85 0.26
N ASP A 82 10.88 5.78 0.32
CA ASP A 82 11.39 6.32 1.58
C ASP A 82 10.31 7.09 2.35
N VAL A 83 9.39 7.77 1.65
CA VAL A 83 8.23 8.41 2.28
C VAL A 83 7.22 7.38 2.79
N GLU A 84 6.93 6.34 2.02
CA GLU A 84 6.02 5.26 2.47
C GLU A 84 6.55 4.49 3.67
N THR A 85 7.87 4.34 3.77
CA THR A 85 8.54 3.62 4.87
C THR A 85 8.88 4.53 6.05
N SER A 86 8.41 5.78 6.04
CA SER A 86 8.67 6.80 7.06
C SER A 86 10.16 7.17 7.25
N ARG A 87 11.04 6.77 6.31
CA ARG A 87 12.45 7.20 6.27
C ARG A 87 12.59 8.67 5.91
N GLN A 88 11.63 9.19 5.14
CA GLN A 88 11.49 10.59 4.80
C GLN A 88 10.07 11.08 5.16
N GLY A 89 9.96 12.34 5.59
CA GLY A 89 8.66 12.97 5.81
C GLY A 89 7.90 13.20 4.50
N LEU A 90 6.57 13.16 4.56
CA LEU A 90 5.70 13.45 3.41
C LEU A 90 5.78 14.95 3.06
N PRO A 91 6.25 15.34 1.86
CA PRO A 91 6.29 16.74 1.45
C PRO A 91 4.90 17.33 1.19
N ASP A 92 4.63 18.55 1.65
CA ASP A 92 3.31 19.18 1.52
C ASP A 92 2.84 19.33 0.07
N ARG A 93 3.78 19.60 -0.85
CA ARG A 93 3.50 19.70 -2.29
C ARG A 93 2.94 18.41 -2.90
N TRP A 94 3.11 17.26 -2.25
CA TRP A 94 2.56 15.98 -2.73
C TRP A 94 1.11 15.77 -2.29
N ILE A 95 0.64 16.48 -1.26
CA ILE A 95 -0.70 16.27 -0.67
C ILE A 95 -1.82 16.37 -1.71
N PRO A 96 -1.89 17.40 -2.58
CA PRO A 96 -2.97 17.50 -3.56
C PRO A 96 -2.97 16.32 -4.55
N VAL A 97 -1.79 15.90 -5.01
CA VAL A 97 -1.64 14.79 -5.96
C VAL A 97 -2.05 13.46 -5.31
N LEU A 98 -1.62 13.22 -4.07
CA LEU A 98 -1.97 11.99 -3.33
C LEU A 98 -3.44 11.96 -2.93
N SER A 99 -4.01 13.10 -2.56
CA SER A 99 -5.44 13.22 -2.27
C SER A 99 -6.28 12.79 -3.48
N GLN A 100 -5.93 13.28 -4.66
CA GLN A 100 -6.60 12.90 -5.90
C GLN A 100 -6.34 11.42 -6.25
N ALA A 101 -5.09 10.97 -6.21
CA ALA A 101 -4.71 9.61 -6.59
C ALA A 101 -5.33 8.54 -5.69
N PHE A 102 -5.47 8.81 -4.40
CA PHE A 102 -6.02 7.87 -3.42
C PHE A 102 -7.50 8.08 -3.16
N SER A 103 -8.13 9.08 -3.78
CA SER A 103 -9.54 9.44 -3.55
C SER A 103 -9.88 9.67 -2.07
N VAL A 104 -8.97 10.34 -1.34
CA VAL A 104 -9.16 10.72 0.07
C VAL A 104 -8.90 12.21 0.25
N SER A 105 -9.41 12.81 1.34
CA SER A 105 -9.25 14.25 1.57
C SER A 105 -7.79 14.64 1.82
N ALA A 106 -7.42 15.85 1.40
CA ALA A 106 -6.10 16.42 1.68
C ALA A 106 -5.81 16.48 3.18
N GLU A 107 -6.83 16.70 4.03
CA GLU A 107 -6.67 16.69 5.48
C GLU A 107 -6.37 15.29 6.03
N ALA A 108 -6.99 14.25 5.48
CA ALA A 108 -6.65 12.87 5.85
C ALA A 108 -5.16 12.59 5.56
N ILE A 109 -4.66 13.01 4.40
CA ILE A 109 -3.23 12.87 4.04
C ILE A 109 -2.32 13.68 4.99
N ARG A 110 -2.72 14.90 5.39
CA ARG A 110 -1.98 15.71 6.38
C ARG A 110 -1.97 15.08 7.77
N ALA A 111 -3.06 14.46 8.19
CA ALA A 111 -3.10 13.75 9.46
C ALA A 111 -2.05 12.63 9.49
N LEU A 112 -1.85 11.93 8.37
CA LEU A 112 -0.80 10.89 8.26
C LEU A 112 0.61 11.47 8.36
N SER A 113 0.87 12.63 7.73
CA SER A 113 2.20 13.25 7.81
C SER A 113 2.55 13.67 9.24
N ARG A 114 1.57 14.19 10.01
CA ARG A 114 1.75 14.54 11.43
C ARG A 114 2.09 13.31 12.29
N VAL A 115 1.43 12.18 12.04
CA VAL A 115 1.70 10.91 12.76
C VAL A 115 3.11 10.40 12.47
N GLN A 116 3.58 10.47 11.22
CA GLN A 116 4.94 10.05 10.84
C GLN A 116 6.03 10.92 11.51
N VAL A 117 5.82 12.24 11.58
CA VAL A 117 6.76 13.17 12.25
C VAL A 117 6.89 12.84 13.75
N SER A 118 5.77 12.51 14.41
CA SER A 118 5.75 12.18 15.84
C SER A 118 6.48 10.87 16.18
N GLN A 119 6.48 9.89 15.27
CA GLN A 119 7.22 8.63 15.48
C GLN A 119 8.74 8.77 15.26
N ARG A 120 9.17 9.68 14.39
CA ARG A 120 10.59 9.94 14.14
C ARG A 120 11.30 10.60 15.33
N GLY A 121 10.59 11.41 16.12
CA GLY A 121 11.14 12.07 17.31
C GLY A 121 11.47 11.15 18.50
N ARG A 122 10.99 9.89 18.49
CA ARG A 122 11.25 8.91 19.58
C ARG A 122 12.41 7.94 19.33
N GLY A 123 13.03 7.96 18.14
CA GLY A 123 14.06 7.00 17.74
C GLY A 123 15.51 7.51 17.77
N GLY A 124 15.74 8.74 18.24
CA GLY A 124 17.07 9.37 18.26
C GLY A 124 17.71 9.38 19.65
N ALA A 125 18.01 8.19 20.20
CA ALA A 125 18.91 8.03 21.34
C ALA A 125 19.41 6.57 21.38
N HIS A 126 20.46 6.26 20.62
CA HIS A 126 21.33 5.11 20.83
C HIS A 126 22.73 5.46 20.37
#